data_AF-A0A955M3C4-F1
#
_entry.id   AF-A0A955M3C4-F1
#
_cell.length_a   1.000
_cell.length_b   1.000
_cell.length_c   1.000
_cell.angle_alpha   90.00
_cell.angle_beta   90.00
_cell.angle_gamma   90.00
#
_symmetry.space_group_name_H-M   'P 1'
#
loop_
_entity.id
_entity.type
_entity.pdbx_description
1 polymer ?
#
loop_
_entity_poly.entity_id
_entity_poly.type
_entity_poly.pdbx_seq_one_letter_code
_entity_poly.pdbx_strand_id
1 'polypeptide(L)'
;GSCSAPMPSCGEITFGLDNCGHSCEVTSGPCCGDNIINNNEVCDGNSQNCQTSDGYPGTQECDTQCLGFSACVSSEYCGDGIANGDEVCDSDSRNCTDPDGYAGAQDCSQQCTGYNTTCISFEYCGDGVMNGNETCDSVSQNCTTPDGYAGSQLCQQDCTGFNTCSSFEYCGDGVVNGNESCDDGNTSSGDGCSSQCVIEQQQNCMTTQDISNDTRCLYIYQGKVYLPDDGRTTRQRPHEGIPCESDVTTYLPGFHSSSWLNRSYVSDLCQ
;
A
#
# COMPACT_ATOMS: atom_id res chain seq x y z
N GLY A 1 -19.81 77.75 14.20
CA GLY A 1 -19.51 76.44 13.62
C GLY A 1 -18.16 76.02 14.15
N SER A 2 -18.09 74.86 14.79
CA SER A 2 -16.84 74.26 15.23
C SER A 2 -16.03 73.85 14.00
N CYS A 3 -14.87 74.50 13.79
CA CYS A 3 -13.89 74.03 12.82
C CYS A 3 -13.01 72.99 13.52
N SER A 4 -13.23 71.72 13.24
CA SER A 4 -12.21 70.69 13.46
C SER A 4 -11.28 70.73 12.25
N ALA A 5 -10.11 71.36 12.40
CA ALA A 5 -9.03 71.22 11.43
C ALA A 5 -8.17 70.00 11.84
N PRO A 6 -7.67 69.19 10.89
CA PRO A 6 -6.60 68.25 11.19
C PRO A 6 -5.38 69.02 11.73
N MET A 7 -4.61 68.41 12.64
CA MET A 7 -3.39 69.04 13.14
C MET A 7 -2.45 69.37 11.97
N PRO A 8 -1.86 70.57 11.93
CA PRO A 8 -0.94 70.95 10.86
C PRO A 8 0.34 70.13 10.95
N SER A 9 0.82 69.61 9.81
CA SER A 9 2.18 69.07 9.69
C SER A 9 3.20 70.18 9.95
N CYS A 10 4.19 69.97 10.83
CA CYS A 10 5.22 70.98 11.10
C CYS A 10 5.91 71.38 9.78
N GLY A 11 5.84 72.65 9.37
CA GLY A 11 6.60 73.09 8.19
C GLY A 11 6.18 74.34 7.41
N GLU A 12 5.01 74.95 7.64
CA GLU A 12 4.72 76.26 7.02
C GLU A 12 4.62 77.37 8.07
N ILE A 13 5.69 78.17 8.17
CA ILE A 13 5.58 79.53 8.71
C ILE A 13 4.85 80.35 7.64
N THR A 14 3.52 80.41 7.68
CA THR A 14 2.78 81.39 6.91
C THR A 14 2.66 82.69 7.71
N PHE A 15 3.31 83.74 7.26
CA PHE A 15 2.97 85.11 7.68
C PHE A 15 1.64 85.49 7.03
N GLY A 16 0.54 85.25 7.75
CA GLY A 16 -0.80 85.68 7.35
C GLY A 16 -1.26 86.91 8.13
N LEU A 17 -1.94 87.84 7.45
CA LEU A 17 -2.75 88.87 8.11
C LEU A 17 -4.15 88.29 8.31
N ASP A 18 -4.68 88.33 9.52
CA ASP A 18 -6.10 88.11 9.73
C ASP A 18 -6.91 89.22 9.02
N ASN A 19 -8.21 88.99 8.77
CA ASN A 19 -9.12 89.95 8.11
C ASN A 19 -9.23 91.33 8.82
N CYS A 20 -8.55 91.52 9.95
CA CYS A 20 -8.45 92.75 10.72
C CYS A 20 -7.04 93.38 10.72
N GLY A 21 -6.11 92.90 9.89
CA GLY A 21 -4.81 93.55 9.63
C GLY A 21 -3.81 93.57 10.80
N HIS A 22 -3.95 92.69 11.80
CA HIS A 22 -2.98 92.54 12.89
C HIS A 22 -2.00 91.40 12.59
N SER A 23 -0.73 91.59 12.94
CA SER A 23 0.27 90.52 12.96
C SER A 23 -0.01 89.60 14.16
N CYS A 24 -0.48 88.39 13.88
CA CYS A 24 -0.67 87.36 14.90
C CYS A 24 0.56 86.42 14.89
N GLU A 25 1.21 86.22 16.04
CA GLU A 25 2.07 85.05 16.22
C GLU A 25 1.17 83.82 16.28
N VAL A 26 1.24 82.96 15.28
CA VAL A 26 0.77 81.59 15.43
C VAL A 26 1.78 80.92 16.36
N THR A 27 1.48 80.92 17.66
CA THR A 27 2.21 80.08 18.61
C THR A 27 2.11 78.66 18.09
N SER A 28 3.26 78.06 17.79
CA SER A 28 3.43 76.64 17.51
C SER A 28 2.69 75.86 18.60
N GLY A 29 1.48 75.40 18.27
CA GLY A 29 0.83 74.35 19.05
C GLY A 29 1.67 73.08 18.95
N PRO A 30 1.50 72.13 19.88
CA PRO A 30 2.20 70.85 19.82
C PRO A 30 2.02 70.24 18.43
N CYS A 31 3.13 69.96 17.73
CA CYS A 31 3.10 69.51 16.35
C CYS A 31 3.93 68.23 16.21
N CYS A 32 3.33 67.27 15.51
CA CYS A 32 3.96 65.99 15.20
C CYS A 32 5.15 66.17 14.26
N GLY A 33 6.33 65.79 14.72
CA GLY A 33 7.64 65.85 14.08
C GLY A 33 8.63 66.86 14.68
N ASP A 34 8.40 67.42 15.89
CA ASP A 34 9.25 68.47 16.49
C ASP A 34 10.31 67.97 17.50
N ASN A 35 10.32 66.67 17.78
CA ASN A 35 11.16 65.93 18.74
C ASN A 35 10.88 66.25 20.22
N ILE A 36 9.70 66.77 20.56
CA ILE A 36 9.16 67.00 21.88
C ILE A 36 7.76 66.37 22.01
N ILE A 37 7.63 65.30 22.80
CA ILE A 37 6.32 64.70 23.11
C ILE A 37 5.52 65.66 24.00
N ASN A 38 4.42 66.19 23.46
CA ASN A 38 3.54 67.14 24.13
C ASN A 38 2.20 66.51 24.56
N ASN A 39 1.34 67.28 25.24
CA ASN A 39 0.05 66.78 25.73
C ASN A 39 -0.91 66.46 24.55
N ASN A 40 -1.06 65.15 24.30
CA ASN A 40 -1.88 64.41 23.32
C ASN A 40 -1.07 63.57 22.32
N GLU A 41 0.26 63.57 22.38
CA GLU A 41 1.14 62.78 21.51
C GLU A 41 1.63 61.50 22.21
N VAL A 42 1.65 60.39 21.48
CA VAL A 42 2.20 59.09 21.95
C VAL A 42 3.66 58.93 21.53
N CYS A 43 4.05 59.57 20.44
CA CYS A 43 5.37 59.59 19.85
C CYS A 43 5.57 60.90 19.11
N ASP A 44 6.80 61.18 18.66
CA ASP A 44 7.06 62.44 17.97
C ASP A 44 8.20 62.34 16.94
N GLY A 45 7.85 61.80 15.76
CA GLY A 45 8.77 61.63 14.63
C GLY A 45 9.90 60.63 14.86
N ASN A 46 9.92 59.94 15.99
CA ASN A 46 10.90 58.93 16.33
C ASN A 46 10.48 57.53 15.87
N SER A 47 11.47 56.67 15.66
CA SER A 47 11.28 55.24 15.41
C SER A 47 11.51 54.44 16.69
N GLN A 48 10.93 53.25 16.76
CA GLN A 48 11.27 52.29 17.80
C GLN A 48 11.33 50.86 17.25
N ASN A 49 12.03 50.01 17.99
CA ASN A 49 12.06 48.58 17.72
C ASN A 49 10.69 47.98 17.99
N CYS A 50 10.29 47.04 17.14
CA CYS A 50 9.08 46.25 17.28
C CYS A 50 9.36 44.80 16.93
N GLN A 51 8.36 43.96 17.12
CA GLN A 51 8.38 42.57 16.68
C GLN A 51 7.14 42.33 15.81
N THR A 52 7.30 41.77 14.61
CA THR A 52 6.16 41.43 13.75
C THR A 52 5.32 40.31 14.41
N SER A 53 4.10 40.08 13.91
CA SER A 53 3.26 38.97 14.40
C SER A 53 3.93 37.61 14.26
N ASP A 54 4.83 37.47 13.29
CA ASP A 54 5.58 36.24 13.00
C ASP A 54 6.91 36.17 13.77
N GLY A 55 7.19 37.15 14.64
CA GLY A 55 8.31 37.10 15.59
C GLY A 55 9.56 37.87 15.15
N TYR A 56 9.56 38.51 13.99
CA TYR A 56 10.77 39.15 13.44
C TYR A 56 11.05 40.53 14.05
N PRO A 57 12.32 40.85 14.38
CA PRO A 57 12.69 42.18 14.82
C PRO A 57 12.49 43.18 13.68
N GLY A 58 11.71 44.23 13.94
CA GLY A 58 11.42 45.27 12.97
C GLY A 58 11.55 46.66 13.56
N THR A 59 11.25 47.65 12.73
CA THR A 59 11.13 49.05 13.15
C THR A 59 9.73 49.54 12.83
N GLN A 60 9.15 50.30 13.76
CA GLN A 60 7.92 51.05 13.55
C GLN A 60 8.21 52.54 13.71
N GLU A 61 7.68 53.33 12.78
CA GLU A 61 7.83 54.77 12.76
C GLU A 61 6.66 55.42 13.47
N CYS A 62 6.89 56.55 14.14
CA CYS A 62 5.81 57.35 14.67
C CYS A 62 4.84 57.74 13.55
N ASP A 63 3.54 57.52 13.75
CA ASP A 63 2.55 57.85 12.74
C ASP A 63 2.48 59.36 12.50
N THR A 64 2.01 59.77 11.32
CA THR A 64 1.98 61.19 10.92
C THR A 64 1.02 62.06 11.75
N GLN A 65 0.22 61.44 12.61
CA GLN A 65 -0.69 62.11 13.54
C GLN A 65 -0.15 62.09 14.98
N CYS A 66 0.99 61.43 15.23
CA CYS A 66 1.59 61.19 16.53
C CYS A 66 0.64 60.54 17.55
N LEU A 67 -0.37 59.79 17.08
CA LEU A 67 -1.35 59.10 17.93
C LEU A 67 -0.91 57.68 18.29
N GLY A 68 0.14 57.18 17.65
CA GLY A 68 0.70 55.84 17.80
C GLY A 68 1.82 55.60 16.80
N PHE A 69 2.23 54.33 16.67
CA PHE A 69 3.27 53.92 15.72
C PHE A 69 2.64 53.14 14.56
N SER A 70 3.30 53.21 13.39
CA SER A 70 2.92 52.46 12.20
C SER A 70 3.00 50.95 12.42
N ALA A 71 2.51 50.18 11.44
CA ALA A 71 2.77 48.74 11.41
C ALA A 71 4.29 48.47 11.49
N CYS A 72 4.65 47.40 12.20
CA CYS A 72 6.03 46.95 12.29
C CYS A 72 6.53 46.49 10.92
N VAL A 73 7.61 47.08 10.44
CA VAL A 73 8.26 46.69 9.19
C VAL A 73 9.55 45.96 9.51
N SER A 74 9.71 44.76 8.99
CA SER A 74 10.93 43.95 9.10
C SER A 74 11.59 43.77 7.73
N SER A 75 12.92 43.76 7.69
CA SER A 75 13.70 43.34 6.52
C SER A 75 13.97 41.83 6.48
N GLU A 76 13.71 41.14 7.59
CA GLU A 76 13.87 39.70 7.78
C GLU A 76 12.48 39.07 7.81
N TYR A 77 12.23 38.06 6.98
CA TYR A 77 10.95 37.36 6.93
C TYR A 77 11.12 35.96 6.34
N CYS A 78 10.28 35.02 6.79
CA CYS A 78 10.23 33.66 6.27
C CYS A 78 9.98 33.65 4.75
N GLY A 79 10.91 33.09 3.99
CA GLY A 79 10.85 33.01 2.54
C GLY A 79 11.68 34.08 1.80
N ASP A 80 12.63 34.73 2.48
CA ASP A 80 13.53 35.74 1.89
C ASP A 80 14.80 35.13 1.25
N GLY A 81 14.96 33.81 1.38
CA GLY A 81 16.09 33.03 0.89
C GLY A 81 17.25 32.92 1.88
N ILE A 82 17.12 33.45 3.10
CA ILE A 82 18.20 33.51 4.10
C ILE A 82 17.66 33.12 5.48
N ALA A 83 17.97 31.90 5.92
CA ALA A 83 17.67 31.48 7.30
C ALA A 83 18.40 32.37 8.33
N ASN A 84 17.68 33.24 9.02
CA ASN A 84 18.21 34.21 9.98
C ASN A 84 17.28 34.39 11.20
N GLY A 85 17.73 35.13 12.22
CA GLY A 85 16.94 35.34 13.44
C GLY A 85 16.58 34.02 14.17
N ASP A 86 15.27 33.81 14.40
CA ASP A 86 14.70 32.65 15.08
C ASP A 86 14.31 31.50 14.11
N GLU A 87 14.70 31.59 12.84
CA GLU A 87 14.37 30.62 11.80
C GLU A 87 15.21 29.33 11.90
N VAL A 88 14.54 28.20 11.69
CA VAL A 88 15.16 26.88 11.55
C VAL A 88 15.48 26.56 10.08
N CYS A 89 14.70 27.13 9.16
CA CYS A 89 14.80 27.01 7.71
C CYS A 89 14.14 28.23 7.06
N ASP A 90 14.29 28.41 5.74
CA ASP A 90 13.64 29.49 4.99
C ASP A 90 12.82 28.92 3.82
N SER A 91 13.33 29.00 2.59
CA SER A 91 12.71 28.49 1.38
C SER A 91 13.28 27.12 0.97
N ASP A 92 14.12 26.54 1.82
CA ASP A 92 14.81 25.30 1.56
C ASP A 92 13.97 24.08 1.95
N SER A 93 14.27 22.96 1.28
CA SER A 93 13.73 21.66 1.61
C SER A 93 14.86 20.77 2.07
N ARG A 94 14.57 19.89 3.04
CA ARG A 94 15.52 18.87 3.49
C ARG A 94 15.13 17.49 3.00
N ASN A 95 16.12 16.63 2.87
CA ASN A 95 15.87 15.21 2.60
C ASN A 95 15.11 14.57 3.76
N CYS A 96 14.15 13.72 3.42
CA CYS A 96 13.41 12.90 4.36
C CYS A 96 13.24 11.49 3.80
N THR A 97 12.81 10.59 4.67
CA THR A 97 12.34 9.26 4.30
C THR A 97 10.93 9.12 4.84
N ASP A 98 9.99 8.74 3.98
CA ASP A 98 8.59 8.56 4.39
C ASP A 98 8.42 7.27 5.22
N PRO A 99 7.24 7.03 5.82
CA PRO A 99 7.01 5.83 6.63
C PRO A 99 7.19 4.50 5.87
N ASP A 100 7.02 4.52 4.55
CA ASP A 100 7.14 3.35 3.68
C ASP A 100 8.59 3.15 3.19
N GLY A 101 9.50 4.08 3.52
CA GLY A 101 10.93 4.00 3.28
C GLY A 101 11.42 4.73 2.02
N TYR A 102 10.57 5.49 1.34
CA TYR A 102 10.93 6.21 0.12
C TYR A 102 11.63 7.53 0.43
N ALA A 103 12.63 7.87 -0.37
CA ALA A 103 13.32 9.14 -0.27
C ALA A 103 12.41 10.28 -0.78
N GLY A 104 12.43 11.40 -0.05
CA GLY A 104 11.62 12.57 -0.39
C GLY A 104 12.20 13.88 0.12
N ALA A 105 11.40 14.92 0.02
CA ALA A 105 11.68 16.24 0.56
C ALA A 105 10.61 16.69 1.57
N GLN A 106 11.06 17.32 2.64
CA GLN A 106 10.24 18.09 3.55
C GLN A 106 10.54 19.56 3.32
N ASP A 107 9.53 20.32 2.89
CA ASP A 107 9.65 21.76 2.73
C ASP A 107 9.66 22.45 4.08
N CYS A 108 10.35 23.58 4.16
CA CYS A 108 10.25 24.46 5.31
C CYS A 108 8.78 24.86 5.57
N SER A 109 8.41 24.95 6.85
CA SER A 109 7.08 25.41 7.22
C SER A 109 6.90 26.89 6.91
N GLN A 110 5.65 27.32 6.70
CA GLN A 110 5.31 28.73 6.44
C GLN A 110 5.64 29.69 7.60
N GLN A 111 6.05 29.15 8.74
CA GLN A 111 6.45 29.92 9.92
C GLN A 111 7.95 29.85 10.14
N CYS A 112 8.70 29.12 9.30
CA CYS A 112 10.14 28.92 9.41
C CYS A 112 10.64 28.38 10.77
N THR A 113 9.74 27.94 11.66
CA THR A 113 10.06 27.35 12.97
C THR A 113 10.47 25.88 12.90
N GLY A 114 10.49 25.31 11.69
CA GLY A 114 10.79 23.92 11.41
C GLY A 114 10.30 23.51 10.03
N TYR A 115 10.43 22.23 9.73
CA TYR A 115 10.00 21.64 8.46
C TYR A 115 8.60 21.03 8.58
N ASN A 116 7.87 21.01 7.47
CA ASN A 116 6.58 20.34 7.39
C ASN A 116 6.70 18.87 7.78
N THR A 117 5.66 18.34 8.42
CA THR A 117 5.66 16.95 8.91
C THR A 117 5.54 15.94 7.77
N THR A 118 4.87 16.32 6.69
CA THR A 118 4.70 15.48 5.49
C THR A 118 6.00 15.42 4.70
N CYS A 119 6.54 14.20 4.53
CA CYS A 119 7.58 13.93 3.55
C CYS A 119 6.92 13.75 2.18
N ILE A 120 7.28 14.58 1.21
CA ILE A 120 6.83 14.45 -0.17
C ILE A 120 7.84 13.55 -0.87
N SER A 121 7.50 12.28 -1.04
CA SER A 121 8.35 11.29 -1.69
C SER A 121 8.46 11.55 -3.20
N PHE A 122 9.64 11.28 -3.77
CA PHE A 122 9.89 11.39 -5.22
C PHE A 122 9.55 10.11 -5.99
N GLU A 123 9.55 9.00 -5.25
CA GLU A 123 9.32 7.63 -5.68
C GLU A 123 8.20 7.07 -4.78
N TYR A 124 7.33 6.21 -5.32
CA TYR A 124 6.26 5.60 -4.53
C TYR A 124 5.78 4.30 -5.16
N CYS A 125 5.37 3.37 -4.29
CA CYS A 125 4.77 2.11 -4.70
C CYS A 125 3.52 2.32 -5.58
N GLY A 126 3.53 1.70 -6.75
CA GLY A 126 2.45 1.76 -7.73
C GLY A 126 2.62 2.88 -8.77
N ASP A 127 3.82 3.44 -8.94
CA ASP A 127 4.11 4.48 -9.93
C ASP A 127 4.40 3.91 -11.34
N GLY A 128 4.49 2.59 -11.47
CA GLY A 128 4.79 1.87 -12.72
C GLY A 128 6.28 1.62 -12.94
N VAL A 129 7.15 1.98 -12.00
CA VAL A 129 8.60 1.92 -12.10
C VAL A 129 9.19 1.29 -10.84
N MET A 130 9.83 0.13 -10.99
CA MET A 130 10.56 -0.50 -9.88
C MET A 130 11.82 0.34 -9.51
N ASN A 131 11.78 1.06 -8.40
CA ASN A 131 12.84 1.96 -7.92
C ASN A 131 12.95 1.97 -6.38
N GLY A 132 13.81 2.83 -5.82
CA GLY A 132 13.96 2.96 -4.37
C GLY A 132 14.20 1.64 -3.61
N ASN A 133 13.31 1.35 -2.66
CA ASN A 133 13.31 0.18 -1.77
C ASN A 133 12.34 -0.94 -2.21
N GLU A 134 11.86 -0.89 -3.45
CA GLU A 134 10.83 -1.80 -3.95
C GLU A 134 11.39 -3.17 -4.34
N THR A 135 10.68 -4.23 -3.96
CA THR A 135 10.88 -5.58 -4.50
C THR A 135 10.08 -5.77 -5.80
N CYS A 136 8.93 -5.12 -5.88
CA CYS A 136 8.02 -5.08 -7.01
C CYS A 136 7.25 -3.76 -6.99
N ASP A 137 6.63 -3.38 -8.10
CA ASP A 137 5.76 -2.20 -8.18
C ASP A 137 4.30 -2.66 -8.44
N SER A 138 3.79 -2.51 -9.65
CA SER A 138 2.41 -2.86 -10.02
C SER A 138 2.30 -4.24 -10.68
N VAL A 139 3.40 -5.00 -10.73
CA VAL A 139 3.49 -6.21 -11.55
C VAL A 139 2.97 -7.43 -10.80
N SER A 140 2.05 -8.14 -11.44
CA SER A 140 1.70 -9.52 -11.07
C SER A 140 2.74 -10.47 -11.68
N GLN A 141 3.32 -11.35 -10.86
CA GLN A 141 4.24 -12.38 -11.36
C GLN A 141 3.60 -13.76 -11.37
N ASN A 142 4.10 -14.64 -12.23
CA ASN A 142 3.71 -16.05 -12.21
C ASN A 142 4.28 -16.74 -10.98
N CYS A 143 3.52 -17.66 -10.41
CA CYS A 143 3.92 -18.45 -9.25
C CYS A 143 3.42 -19.90 -9.40
N THR A 144 3.91 -20.77 -8.51
CA THR A 144 3.41 -22.12 -8.34
C THR A 144 2.99 -22.29 -6.88
N THR A 145 1.77 -22.77 -6.64
CA THR A 145 1.30 -23.04 -5.27
C THR A 145 2.09 -24.20 -4.65
N PRO A 146 2.06 -24.37 -3.31
CA PRO A 146 2.70 -25.52 -2.67
C PRO A 146 2.24 -26.88 -3.22
N ASP A 147 1.01 -26.96 -3.71
CA ASP A 147 0.41 -28.16 -4.30
C ASP A 147 0.77 -28.36 -5.78
N GLY A 148 1.45 -27.39 -6.42
CA GLY A 148 1.94 -27.50 -7.79
C GLY A 148 1.08 -26.80 -8.85
N TYR A 149 0.03 -26.08 -8.46
CA TYR A 149 -0.84 -25.36 -9.40
C TYR A 149 -0.18 -24.10 -9.93
N ALA A 150 -0.40 -23.80 -11.21
CA ALA A 150 0.06 -22.54 -11.79
C ALA A 150 -0.84 -21.40 -11.30
N GLY A 151 -0.23 -20.28 -10.91
CA GLY A 151 -0.97 -19.14 -10.39
C GLY A 151 -0.29 -17.82 -10.67
N SER A 152 -0.86 -16.77 -10.10
CA SER A 152 -0.26 -15.43 -10.09
C SER A 152 -0.20 -14.86 -8.68
N GLN A 153 0.82 -14.04 -8.43
CA GLN A 153 0.97 -13.24 -7.22
C GLN A 153 0.94 -11.78 -7.58
N LEU A 154 0.11 -11.01 -6.87
CA LEU A 154 0.12 -9.56 -6.94
C LEU A 154 1.23 -9.02 -6.04
N CYS A 155 1.88 -7.94 -6.47
CA CYS A 155 2.74 -7.17 -5.57
C CYS A 155 1.93 -6.68 -4.35
N GLN A 156 2.57 -6.63 -3.19
CA GLN A 156 1.97 -6.08 -1.97
C GLN A 156 1.82 -4.56 -2.10
N GLN A 157 0.86 -3.97 -1.37
CA GLN A 157 0.63 -2.53 -1.41
C GLN A 157 1.80 -1.69 -0.89
N ASP A 158 2.69 -2.29 -0.10
CA ASP A 158 3.90 -1.65 0.40
C ASP A 158 5.12 -1.94 -0.49
N CYS A 159 4.94 -2.67 -1.60
CA CYS A 159 5.99 -3.05 -2.53
C CYS A 159 7.16 -3.84 -1.90
N THR A 160 7.01 -4.35 -0.67
CA THR A 160 8.08 -5.08 0.04
C THR A 160 8.19 -6.53 -0.42
N GLY A 161 7.18 -7.05 -1.10
CA GLY A 161 7.14 -8.41 -1.59
C GLY A 161 5.85 -8.73 -2.35
N PHE A 162 5.58 -10.03 -2.50
CA PHE A 162 4.43 -10.54 -3.22
C PHE A 162 3.42 -11.18 -2.28
N ASN A 163 2.13 -11.04 -2.60
CA ASN A 163 1.06 -11.73 -1.90
C ASN A 163 1.15 -13.26 -2.08
N THR A 164 0.32 -14.00 -1.35
CA THR A 164 0.19 -15.45 -1.53
C THR A 164 -0.19 -15.79 -2.98
N CYS A 165 0.37 -16.88 -3.50
CA CYS A 165 0.06 -17.38 -4.84
C CYS A 165 -1.42 -17.74 -4.95
N SER A 166 -2.12 -17.19 -5.95
CA SER A 166 -3.51 -17.49 -6.25
C SER A 166 -3.59 -18.29 -7.56
N SER A 167 -4.14 -19.51 -7.48
CA SER A 167 -4.47 -20.37 -8.62
C SER A 167 -6.00 -20.45 -8.79
N PHE A 168 -6.44 -20.69 -10.02
CA PHE A 168 -7.84 -21.08 -10.31
C PHE A 168 -8.05 -22.59 -10.24
N GLU A 169 -6.95 -23.34 -10.26
CA GLU A 169 -6.88 -24.80 -10.22
C GLU A 169 -6.76 -25.23 -8.75
N TYR A 170 -7.44 -26.31 -8.41
CA TYR A 170 -7.41 -26.92 -7.08
C TYR A 170 -7.90 -28.36 -7.15
N CYS A 171 -7.44 -29.17 -6.19
CA CYS A 171 -7.89 -30.54 -6.07
C CYS A 171 -9.40 -30.63 -5.82
N GLY A 172 -10.10 -31.36 -6.68
CA GLY A 172 -11.54 -31.53 -6.71
C GLY A 172 -12.26 -30.57 -7.66
N ASP A 173 -11.56 -29.98 -8.64
CA ASP A 173 -12.17 -29.15 -9.69
C ASP A 173 -12.63 -29.96 -10.92
N GLY A 174 -12.32 -31.25 -10.94
CA GLY A 174 -12.65 -32.22 -11.99
C GLY A 174 -11.63 -32.28 -13.12
N VAL A 175 -10.50 -31.57 -13.03
CA VAL A 175 -9.49 -31.48 -14.08
C VAL A 175 -8.09 -31.73 -13.52
N VAL A 176 -7.43 -32.76 -14.02
CA VAL A 176 -6.06 -33.11 -13.59
C VAL A 176 -5.05 -32.05 -14.04
N ASN A 177 -4.61 -31.21 -13.10
CA ASN A 177 -3.69 -30.10 -13.32
C ASN A 177 -2.48 -30.17 -12.37
N GLY A 178 -1.43 -29.38 -12.64
CA GLY A 178 -0.26 -29.29 -11.77
C GLY A 178 0.40 -30.66 -11.49
N ASN A 179 0.43 -31.05 -10.21
CA ASN A 179 1.02 -32.31 -9.72
C ASN A 179 -0.01 -33.41 -9.43
N GLU A 180 -1.27 -33.20 -9.77
CA GLU A 180 -2.33 -34.16 -9.52
C GLU A 180 -2.12 -35.46 -10.30
N SER A 181 -2.39 -36.59 -9.66
CA SER A 181 -2.40 -37.91 -10.31
C SER A 181 -3.82 -38.33 -10.73
N CYS A 182 -4.83 -37.72 -10.14
CA CYS A 182 -6.26 -37.87 -10.42
C CYS A 182 -7.00 -36.61 -9.95
N ASP A 183 -8.22 -36.41 -10.45
CA ASP A 183 -9.21 -35.49 -9.88
C ASP A 183 -10.60 -36.06 -10.23
N ASP A 184 -11.43 -36.31 -9.21
CA ASP A 184 -12.78 -36.86 -9.36
C ASP A 184 -13.88 -35.83 -9.05
N GLY A 185 -13.53 -34.55 -9.05
CA GLY A 185 -14.45 -33.43 -8.87
C GLY A 185 -14.85 -33.17 -7.42
N ASN A 186 -14.17 -33.79 -6.45
CA ASN A 186 -14.35 -33.50 -5.04
C ASN A 186 -13.08 -33.81 -4.21
N THR A 187 -13.11 -33.53 -2.90
CA THR A 187 -11.98 -33.80 -1.98
C THR A 187 -12.31 -34.87 -0.93
N SER A 188 -13.29 -35.72 -1.21
CA SER A 188 -13.55 -36.89 -0.37
C SER A 188 -12.42 -37.89 -0.54
N SER A 189 -12.34 -38.83 0.39
CA SER A 189 -11.41 -39.94 0.30
C SER A 189 -12.20 -41.23 0.33
N GLY A 190 -11.68 -42.26 -0.31
CA GLY A 190 -12.29 -43.58 -0.48
C GLY A 190 -13.08 -43.76 -1.77
N ASP A 191 -13.15 -42.75 -2.64
CA ASP A 191 -13.84 -42.75 -3.95
C ASP A 191 -12.88 -42.90 -5.15
N GLY A 192 -11.58 -43.07 -4.89
CA GLY A 192 -10.59 -43.41 -5.92
C GLY A 192 -9.61 -42.28 -6.22
N CYS A 193 -9.94 -41.05 -5.84
CA CYS A 193 -9.01 -39.96 -5.72
C CYS A 193 -9.00 -39.43 -4.28
N SER A 194 -7.82 -39.19 -3.72
CA SER A 194 -7.73 -38.69 -2.34
C SER A 194 -7.97 -37.18 -2.30
N SER A 195 -8.18 -36.65 -1.10
CA SER A 195 -8.26 -35.19 -0.85
C SER A 195 -6.97 -34.42 -1.19
N GLN A 196 -5.90 -35.13 -1.56
CA GLN A 196 -4.64 -34.57 -2.04
C GLN A 196 -4.41 -34.86 -3.54
N CYS A 197 -5.45 -35.30 -4.26
CA CYS A 197 -5.42 -35.63 -5.68
C CYS A 197 -4.35 -36.66 -6.07
N VAL A 198 -4.08 -37.57 -5.12
CA VAL A 198 -3.30 -38.79 -5.33
C VAL A 198 -4.25 -39.95 -5.53
N ILE A 199 -3.96 -40.82 -6.51
CA ILE A 199 -4.74 -42.03 -6.75
C ILE A 199 -4.79 -42.84 -5.47
N GLU A 200 -5.99 -43.06 -4.97
CA GLU A 200 -6.17 -43.99 -3.87
C GLU A 200 -6.02 -45.39 -4.43
N GLN A 201 -5.09 -46.15 -3.88
CA GLN A 201 -5.15 -47.59 -4.07
C GLN A 201 -6.37 -48.05 -3.28
N GLN A 202 -7.54 -48.05 -3.93
CA GLN A 202 -8.69 -48.74 -3.40
C GLN A 202 -8.26 -50.19 -3.21
N GLN A 203 -7.96 -50.53 -1.95
CA GLN A 203 -7.72 -51.88 -1.49
C GLN A 203 -9.01 -52.68 -1.48
N ASN A 204 -9.82 -52.58 -2.53
CA ASN A 204 -10.72 -53.67 -2.91
C ASN A 204 -9.89 -54.79 -3.56
N CYS A 205 -8.85 -55.22 -2.83
CA CYS A 205 -8.31 -56.56 -2.91
C CYS A 205 -9.46 -57.50 -2.59
N MET A 206 -10.17 -57.99 -3.61
CA MET A 206 -10.86 -59.26 -3.43
C MET A 206 -9.77 -60.30 -3.22
N THR A 207 -9.64 -60.79 -1.98
CA THR A 207 -8.75 -61.91 -1.68
C THR A 207 -9.31 -63.13 -2.38
N THR A 208 -8.68 -63.52 -3.48
CA THR A 208 -8.97 -64.79 -4.15
C THR A 208 -8.02 -65.83 -3.56
N GLN A 209 -8.58 -66.94 -3.08
CA GLN A 209 -7.81 -68.10 -2.64
C GLN A 209 -7.67 -69.07 -3.83
N ASP A 210 -6.44 -69.25 -4.31
CA ASP A 210 -6.16 -70.21 -5.37
C ASP A 210 -6.11 -71.67 -4.82
N ILE A 211 -6.11 -72.67 -5.70
CA ILE A 211 -5.95 -74.11 -5.39
C ILE A 211 -4.66 -74.43 -4.62
N SER A 212 -3.72 -73.48 -4.55
CA SER A 212 -2.47 -73.55 -3.78
C SER A 212 -2.55 -72.93 -2.38
N ASN A 213 -3.70 -72.39 -1.96
CA ASN A 213 -3.90 -71.59 -0.74
C ASN A 213 -3.04 -70.32 -0.67
N ASP A 214 -2.58 -69.82 -1.82
CA ASP A 214 -1.89 -68.53 -1.93
C ASP A 214 -2.95 -67.41 -1.97
N THR A 215 -2.86 -66.44 -1.05
CA THR A 215 -3.78 -65.31 -0.97
C THR A 215 -3.35 -64.28 -2.01
N ARG A 216 -4.20 -64.03 -3.01
CA ARG A 216 -3.91 -63.06 -4.07
C ARG A 216 -4.98 -61.99 -4.18
N CYS A 217 -4.55 -60.79 -4.54
CA CYS A 217 -5.41 -59.62 -4.70
C CYS A 217 -5.78 -59.39 -6.17
N LEU A 218 -7.07 -59.38 -6.48
CA LEU A 218 -7.59 -58.67 -7.66
C LEU A 218 -7.76 -57.19 -7.31
N TYR A 219 -7.50 -56.27 -8.22
CA TYR A 219 -7.86 -54.84 -8.01
C TYR A 219 -8.61 -54.27 -9.22
N ILE A 220 -9.51 -53.32 -8.96
CA ILE A 220 -10.34 -52.66 -9.96
C ILE A 220 -9.82 -51.23 -10.15
N TYR A 221 -9.62 -50.81 -11.39
CA TYR A 221 -9.17 -49.46 -11.72
C TYR A 221 -9.71 -49.04 -13.09
N GLN A 222 -10.35 -47.87 -13.17
CA GLN A 222 -10.93 -47.30 -14.41
C GLN A 222 -11.84 -48.26 -15.20
N GLY A 223 -12.78 -48.92 -14.52
CA GLY A 223 -13.70 -49.88 -15.16
C GLY A 223 -13.01 -51.13 -15.72
N LYS A 224 -11.80 -51.44 -15.22
CA LYS A 224 -11.02 -52.63 -15.58
C LYS A 224 -10.57 -53.38 -14.34
N VAL A 225 -10.53 -54.70 -14.44
CA VAL A 225 -10.04 -55.64 -13.45
C VAL A 225 -8.61 -56.03 -13.80
N TYR A 226 -7.71 -55.93 -12.83
CA TYR A 226 -6.31 -56.31 -12.97
C TYR A 226 -6.02 -57.56 -12.14
N LEU A 227 -5.35 -58.51 -12.79
CA LEU A 227 -5.02 -59.80 -12.21
C LEU A 227 -3.65 -59.73 -11.50
N PRO A 228 -3.49 -60.41 -10.35
CA PRO A 228 -2.20 -60.53 -9.68
C PRO A 228 -1.23 -61.34 -10.55
N ASP A 229 0.01 -60.87 -10.67
CA ASP A 229 1.05 -61.52 -11.48
C ASP A 229 1.36 -62.91 -10.89
N ASP A 230 0.95 -63.97 -11.59
CA ASP A 230 1.04 -65.34 -11.08
C ASP A 230 2.40 -66.00 -11.28
N GLY A 231 3.32 -65.34 -12.01
CA GLY A 231 4.63 -65.88 -12.39
C GLY A 231 4.58 -67.23 -13.12
N ARG A 232 3.39 -67.71 -13.49
CA ARG A 232 3.12 -69.06 -14.03
C ARG A 232 2.52 -69.01 -15.42
N THR A 233 1.98 -67.87 -15.86
CA THR A 233 1.41 -67.71 -17.20
C THR A 233 2.24 -66.75 -18.04
N THR A 234 2.91 -67.28 -19.06
CA THR A 234 3.65 -66.50 -20.08
C THR A 234 2.72 -65.76 -21.06
N ARG A 235 1.45 -65.53 -20.72
CA ARG A 235 0.40 -65.08 -21.65
C ARG A 235 -0.43 -63.89 -21.21
N GLN A 236 -0.21 -63.30 -20.04
CA GLN A 236 -0.86 -62.05 -19.69
C GLN A 236 0.16 -60.96 -19.46
N ARG A 237 0.08 -59.92 -20.28
CA ARG A 237 0.79 -58.68 -20.00
C ARG A 237 0.09 -58.06 -18.78
N PRO A 238 0.77 -57.85 -17.65
CA PRO A 238 0.17 -57.31 -16.42
C PRO A 238 -0.42 -55.89 -16.53
N HIS A 239 -0.46 -55.31 -17.74
CA HIS A 239 -0.85 -53.93 -18.01
C HIS A 239 -2.09 -53.77 -18.92
N GLU A 240 -2.62 -54.84 -19.50
CA GLU A 240 -3.87 -54.78 -20.28
C GLU A 240 -5.03 -55.23 -19.37
N GLY A 241 -5.55 -54.31 -18.55
CA GLY A 241 -6.67 -54.58 -17.64
C GLY A 241 -7.93 -55.09 -18.38
N ILE A 242 -8.66 -56.00 -17.74
CA ILE A 242 -9.83 -56.67 -18.30
C ILE A 242 -11.07 -55.78 -18.09
N PRO A 243 -11.85 -55.42 -19.13
CA PRO A 243 -13.07 -54.63 -18.95
C PRO A 243 -14.06 -55.30 -18.00
N CYS A 244 -14.66 -54.54 -17.07
CA CYS A 244 -15.56 -55.06 -16.03
C CYS A 244 -16.77 -55.84 -16.53
N GLU A 245 -17.23 -55.58 -17.76
CA GLU A 245 -18.33 -56.33 -18.38
C GLU A 245 -17.91 -57.72 -18.90
N SER A 246 -16.62 -58.06 -18.81
CA SER A 246 -16.06 -59.32 -19.31
C SER A 246 -16.11 -60.41 -18.25
N ASP A 247 -16.21 -61.67 -18.69
CA ASP A 247 -16.11 -62.82 -17.79
C ASP A 247 -14.65 -63.09 -17.42
N VAL A 248 -14.24 -62.65 -16.24
CA VAL A 248 -12.85 -62.74 -15.72
C VAL A 248 -12.41 -64.20 -15.54
N THR A 249 -13.33 -65.16 -15.39
CA THR A 249 -13.00 -66.59 -15.24
C THR A 249 -12.29 -67.15 -16.48
N THR A 250 -12.55 -66.59 -17.66
CA THR A 250 -11.90 -67.01 -18.92
C THR A 250 -10.42 -66.66 -18.99
N TYR A 251 -9.99 -65.69 -18.17
CA TYR A 251 -8.63 -65.19 -18.11
C TYR A 251 -7.80 -65.84 -16.98
N LEU A 252 -8.42 -66.68 -16.14
CA LEU A 252 -7.79 -67.35 -15.00
C LEU A 252 -8.01 -68.87 -15.03
N PRO A 253 -7.41 -69.62 -15.98
CA PRO A 253 -7.55 -71.07 -16.07
C PRO A 253 -6.87 -71.75 -14.87
N GLY A 254 -7.61 -72.00 -13.80
CA GLY A 254 -7.11 -72.60 -12.56
C GLY A 254 -7.91 -72.23 -11.31
N PHE A 255 -8.58 -71.07 -11.30
CA PHE A 255 -9.44 -70.61 -10.21
C PHE A 255 -10.81 -71.30 -10.25
N HIS A 256 -10.84 -72.62 -10.02
CA HIS A 256 -12.01 -73.46 -10.28
C HIS A 256 -13.03 -73.60 -9.14
N SER A 257 -12.91 -72.89 -8.03
CA SER A 257 -13.72 -73.21 -6.84
C SER A 257 -14.54 -72.07 -6.25
N SER A 258 -14.67 -70.92 -6.92
CA SER A 258 -15.37 -69.80 -6.30
C SER A 258 -16.41 -69.13 -7.20
N SER A 259 -17.67 -69.41 -6.89
CA SER A 259 -18.89 -68.94 -7.55
C SER A 259 -19.05 -67.41 -7.60
N TRP A 260 -18.17 -66.67 -6.95
CA TRP A 260 -18.15 -65.21 -6.86
C TRP A 260 -17.40 -64.52 -8.02
N LEU A 261 -16.57 -65.19 -8.83
CA LEU A 261 -15.84 -64.52 -9.93
C LEU A 261 -16.68 -64.41 -11.23
N ASN A 262 -17.99 -64.61 -11.14
CA ASN A 262 -18.87 -64.58 -12.30
C ASN A 262 -19.06 -63.15 -12.84
N ARG A 263 -19.44 -63.04 -14.12
CA ARG A 263 -19.68 -61.77 -14.83
C ARG A 263 -20.62 -60.81 -14.08
N SER A 264 -21.62 -61.32 -13.37
CA SER A 264 -22.60 -60.49 -12.65
C SER A 264 -21.98 -59.84 -11.41
N TYR A 265 -21.24 -60.61 -10.60
CA TYR A 265 -20.60 -60.12 -9.38
C TYR A 265 -19.45 -59.15 -9.68
N VAL A 266 -18.64 -59.45 -10.70
CA VAL A 266 -17.59 -58.54 -11.17
C VAL A 266 -18.19 -57.24 -11.73
N SER A 267 -19.31 -57.33 -12.45
CA SER A 267 -20.01 -56.15 -12.96
C SER A 267 -20.64 -55.31 -11.85
N ASP A 268 -21.16 -55.93 -10.79
CA ASP A 268 -21.73 -55.22 -9.62
C ASP A 268 -20.64 -54.53 -8.79
N LEU A 269 -19.42 -55.07 -8.76
CA LEU A 269 -18.28 -54.48 -8.06
C LEU A 269 -17.59 -53.33 -8.80
N CYS A 270 -17.88 -53.16 -10.08
CA CYS A 270 -17.33 -52.07 -10.89
C CYS A 270 -18.26 -50.87 -11.02
N GLN A 271 -19.46 -50.91 -10.41
CA GLN A 271 -20.39 -49.78 -10.28
C GLN A 271 -20.12 -49.01 -8.99
#